data_AF-A0A1B8QR61-F1
#
_entry.id   AF-A0A1B8QR61-F1
#
_cell.length_a   1.000
_cell.length_b   1.000
_cell.length_c   1.000
_cell.angle_alpha   90.00
_cell.angle_beta   90.00
_cell.angle_gamma   90.00
#
_symmetry.space_group_name_H-M   'P 1'
#
loop_
_entity.id
_entity.type
_entity.pdbx_description
1 polymer ?
#
loop_
_entity_poly.entity_id
_entity_poly.type
_entity_poly.pdbx_seq_one_letter_code
_entity_poly.pdbx_strand_id
1 'polypeptide(L)'
;MDFSKLNTVKASENTYRFEVTHPITGEGTGAMIDVYASQSDVVQRFQSNVLRKLQKQEFENQRTRKPQFKELSELKSEALENAIVRVASWENLEWEGTPLEFTPANVKMLLTQCPWLAEQIIEQSEDLGNFLKA
;
A
#
# COMPACT_ATOMS: atom_id res chain seq x y z
N MET A 1 -8.51 25.53 -19.11
CA MET A 1 -7.94 24.26 -18.62
C MET A 1 -9.06 23.24 -18.56
N ASP A 2 -8.85 22.05 -19.09
CA ASP A 2 -9.87 21.00 -19.17
C ASP A 2 -9.70 20.02 -18.01
N PHE A 3 -10.63 20.04 -17.06
CA PHE A 3 -10.60 19.19 -15.85
C PHE A 3 -10.84 17.71 -16.15
N SER A 4 -11.35 17.36 -17.34
CA SER A 4 -11.48 15.96 -17.74
C SER A 4 -10.12 15.28 -17.91
N LYS A 5 -9.06 16.06 -18.18
CA LYS A 5 -7.67 15.59 -18.23
C LYS A 5 -7.05 15.35 -16.85
N LEU A 6 -7.70 15.82 -15.78
CA LEU A 6 -7.31 15.60 -14.38
C LEU A 6 -8.17 14.50 -13.73
N ASN A 7 -8.75 13.60 -14.52
CA ASN A 7 -9.58 12.51 -14.00
C ASN A 7 -8.69 11.45 -13.32
N THR A 8 -8.47 11.64 -12.02
CA THR A 8 -7.65 10.75 -11.17
C THR A 8 -8.20 9.34 -11.08
N VAL A 9 -9.52 9.17 -11.18
CA VAL A 9 -10.20 7.86 -11.08
C VAL A 9 -9.91 6.98 -12.30
N LYS A 10 -9.83 7.56 -13.50
CA LYS A 10 -9.40 6.81 -14.69
C LYS A 10 -7.90 6.53 -14.69
N ALA A 11 -7.12 7.48 -14.18
CA ALA A 11 -5.67 7.36 -14.10
C ALA A 11 -5.22 6.28 -13.09
N SER A 12 -5.98 6.12 -11.99
CA SER A 12 -5.68 5.18 -10.91
C SER A 12 -5.78 3.70 -11.26
N GLU A 13 -6.35 3.37 -12.42
CA GLU A 13 -6.33 2.00 -12.95
C GLU A 13 -4.95 1.60 -13.49
N ASN A 14 -4.05 2.57 -13.70
CA ASN A 14 -2.67 2.29 -14.08
C ASN A 14 -1.79 2.13 -12.85
N THR A 15 -0.73 1.34 -13.00
CA THR A 15 0.35 1.27 -12.01
C THR A 15 1.40 2.35 -12.29
N TYR A 16 2.06 2.79 -11.23
CA TYR A 16 3.24 3.64 -11.31
C TYR A 16 4.47 2.84 -10.91
N ARG A 17 5.50 2.90 -11.75
CA ARG A 17 6.78 2.23 -11.52
C ARG A 17 7.77 3.21 -10.90
N PHE A 18 8.34 2.86 -9.74
CA PHE A 18 9.37 3.66 -9.09
C PHE A 18 10.56 2.82 -8.66
N GLU A 19 11.72 3.47 -8.53
CA GLU A 19 12.93 2.86 -8.00
C GLU A 19 12.96 2.99 -6.47
N VAL A 20 13.22 1.89 -5.78
CA VAL A 20 13.35 1.88 -4.32
C VAL A 20 14.63 2.60 -3.93
N THR A 21 14.51 3.54 -3.00
CA THR A 21 15.65 4.29 -2.47
C THR A 21 16.11 3.73 -1.13
N HIS A 22 17.43 3.70 -0.91
CA HIS A 22 17.99 3.24 0.34
C HIS A 22 17.63 4.23 1.47
N PRO A 23 17.10 3.77 2.62
CA PRO A 23 16.47 4.63 3.62
C PRO A 23 17.43 5.62 4.32
N ILE A 24 18.74 5.36 4.27
CA ILE A 24 19.75 6.23 4.91
C ILE A 24 20.47 7.13 3.90
N THR A 25 20.77 6.61 2.71
CA THR A 25 21.62 7.30 1.72
C THR A 25 20.79 8.02 0.67
N GLY A 26 19.52 7.61 0.48
CA GLY A 26 18.66 8.11 -0.59
C GLY A 26 19.06 7.63 -1.98
N GLU A 27 20.08 6.77 -2.08
CA GLU A 27 20.55 6.24 -3.36
C GLU A 27 19.57 5.19 -3.90
N GLY A 28 19.40 5.17 -5.23
CA GLY A 28 18.61 4.15 -5.90
C GLY A 28 19.25 2.78 -5.71
N THR A 29 18.44 1.80 -5.32
CA THR A 29 18.88 0.42 -5.09
C THR A 29 18.90 -0.42 -6.37
N GLY A 30 18.40 0.11 -7.49
CA GLY A 30 18.16 -0.63 -8.73
C GLY A 30 16.92 -1.54 -8.72
N ALA A 31 16.28 -1.72 -7.55
CA ALA A 31 15.03 -2.45 -7.42
C ALA A 31 13.84 -1.57 -7.83
N MET A 32 12.95 -2.11 -8.65
CA MET A 32 11.79 -1.40 -9.19
C MET A 32 10.51 -1.99 -8.60
N ILE A 33 9.58 -1.14 -8.19
CA ILE A 33 8.26 -1.57 -7.69
C ILE A 33 7.17 -0.86 -8.48
N ASP A 34 6.19 -1.64 -8.92
CA ASP A 34 4.96 -1.13 -9.50
C ASP A 34 3.88 -1.02 -8.42
N VAL A 35 3.28 0.15 -8.28
CA VAL A 35 2.22 0.41 -7.29
C VAL A 35 0.92 0.88 -7.91
N TYR A 36 -0.18 0.44 -7.32
CA TYR A 36 -1.51 1.00 -7.58
C TYR A 36 -1.69 2.34 -6.88
N ALA A 37 -2.42 3.26 -7.51
CA ALA A 37 -2.82 4.50 -6.87
C ALA A 37 -3.78 4.26 -5.70
N SER A 38 -3.80 5.18 -4.74
CA SER A 38 -4.73 5.09 -3.59
C SER A 38 -6.21 5.13 -4.00
N GLN A 39 -6.54 5.69 -5.16
CA GLN A 39 -7.91 5.73 -5.69
C GLN A 39 -8.26 4.52 -6.58
N SER A 40 -7.33 3.58 -6.77
CA SER A 40 -7.58 2.38 -7.57
C SER A 40 -8.68 1.51 -6.96
N ASP A 41 -9.40 0.79 -7.82
CA ASP A 41 -10.44 -0.15 -7.43
C ASP A 41 -9.96 -1.16 -6.36
N VAL A 42 -8.72 -1.65 -6.51
CA VAL A 42 -8.11 -2.62 -5.62
C VAL A 42 -7.91 -2.04 -4.21
N VAL A 43 -7.34 -0.83 -4.12
CA VAL A 43 -7.08 -0.16 -2.83
C VAL A 43 -8.39 0.32 -2.19
N GLN A 44 -9.32 0.86 -2.97
CA GLN A 44 -10.63 1.33 -2.49
C GLN A 44 -11.48 0.17 -1.93
N ARG A 45 -11.43 -1.01 -2.54
CA ARG A 45 -12.10 -2.22 -2.01
C ARG A 45 -11.53 -2.63 -0.65
N PHE A 46 -10.21 -2.60 -0.49
CA PHE A 46 -9.57 -2.88 0.79
C PHE A 46 -9.99 -1.85 1.86
N GLN A 47 -9.90 -0.56 1.57
CA GLN A 47 -10.31 0.51 2.49
C GLN A 47 -11.79 0.38 2.88
N SER A 48 -12.66 0.08 1.92
CA SER A 48 -14.08 -0.16 2.17
C SER A 48 -14.32 -1.34 3.12
N ASN A 49 -13.53 -2.42 2.99
CA ASN A 49 -13.63 -3.58 3.88
C ASN A 49 -13.14 -3.26 5.29
N VAL A 50 -12.05 -2.49 5.44
CA VAL A 50 -11.56 -2.01 6.74
C VAL A 50 -12.61 -1.14 7.42
N LEU A 51 -13.22 -0.20 6.69
CA LEU A 51 -14.28 0.67 7.21
C LEU A 51 -15.51 -0.13 7.68
N ARG A 52 -15.95 -1.12 6.89
CA ARG A 52 -17.07 -2.00 7.28
C ARG A 52 -16.77 -2.79 8.56
N LYS A 53 -15.54 -3.30 8.71
CA LYS A 53 -15.11 -4.00 9.94
C LYS A 53 -15.16 -3.05 11.15
N LEU A 54 -14.64 -1.83 11.00
CA LEU A 54 -14.68 -0.80 12.05
C LEU A 54 -16.10 -0.46 12.47
N GLN A 55 -16.98 -0.16 11.51
CA GLN A 55 -18.39 0.14 11.79
C GLN A 55 -19.07 -1.02 12.53
N LYS A 56 -18.85 -2.26 12.08
CA LYS A 56 -19.41 -3.44 12.74
C LYS A 56 -18.94 -3.56 14.19
N GLN A 57 -17.65 -3.38 14.44
CA GLN A 57 -17.08 -3.41 15.80
C GLN A 57 -17.66 -2.31 16.68
N GLU A 58 -17.83 -1.09 16.15
CA GLU A 58 -18.48 0.00 16.89
C GLU A 58 -19.93 -0.31 17.25
N PHE A 59 -20.72 -0.85 16.30
CA PHE A 59 -22.08 -1.29 16.56
C PHE A 59 -22.15 -2.39 17.63
N GLU A 60 -21.21 -3.34 17.61
CA GLU A 60 -21.12 -4.39 18.64
C GLU A 60 -20.73 -3.81 20.01
N ASN A 61 -19.78 -2.88 20.04
CA ASN A 61 -19.34 -2.18 21.25
C ASN A 61 -20.46 -1.38 21.91
N GLN A 62 -21.33 -0.73 21.12
CA GLN A 62 -22.49 0.00 21.64
C GLN A 62 -23.53 -0.93 22.30
N ARG A 63 -23.57 -2.21 21.91
CA ARG A 63 -24.54 -3.21 22.39
C ARG A 63 -24.05 -4.02 23.57
N THR A 64 -22.77 -3.92 23.92
CA THR A 64 -22.14 -4.67 25.02
C THR A 64 -21.71 -3.75 26.15
N ARG A 65 -21.63 -4.27 27.38
CA ARG A 65 -21.04 -3.57 28.53
C ARG A 65 -19.51 -3.72 28.60
N LYS A 66 -18.91 -4.48 27.68
CA LYS A 66 -17.47 -4.74 27.59
C LYS A 66 -16.98 -4.38 26.19
N PRO A 67 -16.74 -3.09 25.89
CA PRO A 67 -16.24 -2.67 24.59
C PRO A 67 -14.86 -3.28 24.31
N GLN A 68 -14.64 -3.71 23.08
CA GLN A 68 -13.36 -4.19 22.58
C GLN A 68 -12.70 -3.11 21.73
N PHE A 69 -11.47 -2.74 22.09
CA PHE A 69 -10.67 -1.78 21.35
C PHE A 69 -9.66 -2.52 20.48
N LYS A 70 -9.27 -1.90 19.36
CA LYS A 70 -8.19 -2.44 18.54
C LYS A 70 -6.88 -2.36 19.29
N GLU A 71 -6.17 -3.49 19.31
CA GLU A 71 -4.84 -3.57 19.87
C GLU A 71 -3.79 -2.98 18.91
N LEU A 72 -2.64 -2.57 19.43
CA LEU A 72 -1.55 -2.01 18.61
C LEU A 72 -1.09 -3.00 17.53
N SER A 73 -1.09 -4.29 17.83
CA SER A 73 -0.74 -5.36 16.87
C SER A 73 -1.71 -5.41 15.69
N GLU A 74 -3.01 -5.22 15.94
CA GLU A 74 -4.03 -5.19 14.89
C GLU A 74 -3.83 -3.97 14.00
N LEU A 75 -3.61 -2.78 14.57
CA LEU A 75 -3.33 -1.57 13.82
C LEU A 75 -2.09 -1.71 12.92
N LYS A 76 -1.02 -2.33 13.44
CA LYS A 76 0.19 -2.63 12.65
C LYS A 76 -0.10 -3.61 11.51
N SER A 77 -0.91 -4.63 11.76
CA SER A 77 -1.29 -5.60 10.72
C SER A 77 -2.12 -4.96 9.61
N GLU A 78 -3.06 -4.07 9.95
CA GLU A 78 -3.87 -3.35 8.97
C GLU A 78 -3.02 -2.38 8.14
N ALA A 79 -2.07 -1.68 8.78
CA ALA A 79 -1.13 -0.80 8.08
C ALA A 79 -0.24 -1.58 7.10
N LEU A 80 0.23 -2.77 7.49
CA LEU A 80 1.00 -3.66 6.63
C LEU A 80 0.16 -4.16 5.44
N GLU A 81 -1.07 -4.64 5.70
CA GLU A 81 -1.99 -5.06 4.64
C GLU A 81 -2.31 -3.92 3.67
N ASN A 82 -2.45 -2.70 4.18
CA ASN A 82 -2.66 -1.50 3.38
C ASN A 82 -1.50 -1.26 2.40
N ALA A 83 -0.25 -1.45 2.83
CA ALA A 83 0.92 -1.36 1.95
C ALA A 83 0.96 -2.53 0.94
N ILE A 84 0.72 -3.77 1.39
CA ILE A 84 0.75 -4.97 0.52
C ILE A 84 -0.22 -4.84 -0.65
N VAL A 85 -1.45 -4.38 -0.41
CA VAL A 85 -2.50 -4.25 -1.44
C VAL A 85 -2.12 -3.23 -2.53
N ARG A 86 -1.23 -2.29 -2.22
CA ARG A 86 -0.74 -1.30 -3.20
C ARG A 86 0.33 -1.85 -4.13
N VAL A 87 0.99 -2.96 -3.78
CA VAL A 87 2.06 -3.52 -4.61
C VAL A 87 1.45 -4.35 -5.74
N ALA A 88 1.71 -3.94 -6.98
CA ALA A 88 1.25 -4.63 -8.18
C ALA A 88 2.28 -5.63 -8.70
N SER A 89 3.56 -5.25 -8.68
CA SER A 89 4.68 -6.09 -9.11
C SER A 89 6.00 -5.52 -8.57
N TRP A 90 7.09 -6.29 -8.68
CA TRP A 90 8.44 -5.78 -8.51
C TRP A 90 9.42 -6.45 -9.47
N GLU A 91 10.57 -5.81 -9.70
CA GLU A 91 11.68 -6.31 -10.51
C GLU A 91 13.02 -5.97 -9.84
N ASN A 92 14.05 -6.78 -10.10
CA ASN A 92 15.41 -6.61 -9.56
C ASN A 92 15.48 -6.47 -8.03
N LEU A 93 14.61 -7.19 -7.32
CA LEU A 93 14.60 -7.22 -5.87
C LEU A 93 15.31 -8.47 -5.37
N GLU A 94 16.26 -8.30 -4.46
CA GLU A 94 17.00 -9.39 -3.83
C GLU A 94 16.73 -9.46 -2.33
N TRP A 95 16.72 -10.68 -1.79
CA TRP A 95 16.68 -10.95 -0.36
C TRP A 95 17.81 -11.91 -0.02
N GLU A 96 18.65 -11.53 0.95
CA GLU A 96 19.81 -12.33 1.39
C GLU A 96 20.73 -12.78 0.24
N GLY A 97 20.89 -11.93 -0.79
CA GLY A 97 21.74 -12.21 -1.96
C GLY A 97 21.12 -13.15 -2.99
N THR A 98 19.80 -13.41 -2.90
CA THR A 98 19.06 -14.19 -3.89
C THR A 98 17.92 -13.38 -4.50
N PRO A 99 17.64 -13.52 -5.81
CA PRO A 99 16.49 -12.88 -6.44
C PRO A 99 15.19 -13.30 -5.76
N LEU A 100 14.38 -12.33 -5.36
CA LEU A 100 13.11 -12.56 -4.67
C LEU A 100 11.95 -12.49 -5.67
N GLU A 101 11.34 -13.62 -5.97
CA GLU A 101 10.16 -13.67 -6.86
C GLU A 101 8.97 -12.92 -6.26
N PHE A 102 8.18 -12.28 -7.13
CA PHE A 102 6.96 -11.60 -6.72
C PHE A 102 5.87 -12.61 -6.38
N THR A 103 5.69 -12.87 -5.08
CA THR A 103 4.60 -13.69 -4.55
C THR A 103 3.97 -13.01 -3.35
N PRO A 104 2.68 -13.26 -3.04
CA PRO A 104 2.03 -12.66 -1.88
C PRO A 104 2.75 -12.94 -0.55
N ALA A 105 3.34 -14.15 -0.42
CA ALA A 105 4.12 -14.53 0.75
C ALA A 105 5.41 -13.71 0.86
N ASN A 106 6.13 -13.53 -0.24
CA ASN A 106 7.37 -12.77 -0.28
C ASN A 106 7.13 -11.28 -0.05
N VAL A 107 6.06 -10.70 -0.61
CA VAL A 107 5.68 -9.29 -0.36
C VAL A 107 5.38 -9.09 1.12
N LYS A 108 4.60 -9.99 1.72
CA LYS A 108 4.30 -9.93 3.16
C LYS A 108 5.55 -10.07 4.01
N MET A 109 6.43 -11.02 3.69
CA MET A 109 7.70 -11.21 4.39
C MET A 109 8.55 -9.95 4.32
N LEU A 110 8.78 -9.42 3.11
CA LEU A 110 9.62 -8.27 2.86
C LEU A 110 9.11 -7.03 3.61
N LEU A 111 7.83 -6.69 3.46
CA LEU A 111 7.27 -5.50 4.11
C LEU A 111 7.16 -5.64 5.64
N THR A 112 7.13 -6.87 6.17
CA THR A 112 7.24 -7.11 7.61
C THR A 112 8.66 -6.83 8.12
N GLN A 113 9.68 -7.25 7.37
CA GLN A 113 11.09 -7.08 7.74
C GLN A 113 11.63 -5.69 7.42
N CYS A 114 11.05 -5.01 6.43
CA CYS A 114 11.44 -3.68 5.98
C CYS A 114 10.25 -2.70 6.04
N PRO A 115 9.85 -2.24 7.23
CA PRO A 115 8.74 -1.27 7.37
C PRO A 115 8.97 0.04 6.60
N TRP A 116 10.22 0.48 6.47
CA TRP A 116 10.59 1.67 5.69
C TRP A 116 10.19 1.56 4.21
N LEU A 117 10.15 0.35 3.65
CA LEU A 117 9.74 0.14 2.27
C LEU A 117 8.22 0.30 2.13
N ALA A 118 7.46 -0.13 3.14
CA ALA A 118 6.01 0.05 3.17
C ALA A 118 5.64 1.55 3.17
N GLU A 119 6.42 2.39 3.86
CA GLU A 119 6.23 3.84 3.87
C GLU A 119 6.45 4.44 2.47
N GLN A 120 7.56 4.08 1.79
CA GLN A 120 7.81 4.53 0.40
C GLN A 120 6.69 4.10 -0.56
N ILE A 121 6.21 2.86 -0.44
CA ILE A 121 5.10 2.34 -1.27
C ILE A 121 3.82 3.16 -1.06
N ILE A 122 3.49 3.48 0.19
CA ILE A 122 2.31 4.28 0.52
C ILE A 122 2.45 5.69 -0.04
N GLU A 123 3.60 6.33 0.16
CA GLU A 123 3.87 7.69 -0.35
C GLU A 123 3.72 7.76 -1.88
N GLN A 124 4.35 6.84 -2.61
CA GLN A 124 4.27 6.81 -4.09
C GLN A 124 2.85 6.50 -4.59
N SER A 125 2.07 5.72 -3.83
CA SER A 125 0.67 5.40 -4.14
C SER A 125 -0.28 6.58 -3.88
N GLU A 126 0.05 7.46 -2.93
CA GLU A 126 -0.74 8.63 -2.56
C GLU A 126 -0.43 9.87 -3.42
N ASP A 127 0.76 9.92 -4.04
CA ASP A 127 1.11 10.99 -4.96
C ASP A 127 0.30 10.89 -6.27
N LEU A 128 -0.74 11.71 -6.37
CA LEU A 128 -1.59 11.81 -7.55
C LEU A 128 -0.81 12.24 -8.81
N GLY A 129 0.30 12.97 -8.65
CA GLY A 129 1.16 13.41 -9.75
C GLY A 129 1.78 12.24 -10.51
N ASN A 130 2.07 11.13 -9.83
CA ASN A 130 2.61 9.91 -10.43
C ASN A 130 1.67 9.26 -11.46
N PHE A 131 0.37 9.49 -11.32
CA PHE A 131 -0.66 8.87 -12.17
C PHE A 131 -1.26 9.83 -13.21
N LEU A 132 -1.11 11.14 -13.00
CA LEU A 132 -1.54 12.16 -13.94
C LEU A 132 -0.43 12.44 -14.97
N LYS A 133 -0.55 11.85 -16.16
CA LYS A 133 0.31 12.21 -17.30
C LYS A 133 -0.03 13.64 -17.78
N ALA A 134 0.99 14.50 -17.88
CA ALA A 134 0.89 15.83 -18.51
C ALA A 134 0.80 15.73 -20.05
#